data_AF-A0A5B6VPR9-F1
#
_entry.id   AF-A0A5B6VPR9-F1
#
_cell.length_a   1.000
_cell.length_b   1.000
_cell.length_c   1.000
_cell.angle_alpha   90.00
_cell.angle_beta   90.00
_cell.angle_gamma   90.00
#
_symmetry.space_group_name_H-M   'P 1'
#
loop_
_entity.id
_entity.type
_entity.pdbx_description
1 polymer ?
#
loop_
_entity_poly.entity_id
_entity_poly.type
_entity_poly.pdbx_seq_one_letter_code
_entity_poly.pdbx_strand_id
1 'polypeptide(L)'
;MALLAKIWGARRLLEEGVGWRIGDGTAVNIWNDAWLPRPGRNGRVHYQIINIRYSKVSDVTKRESVTWKQDAICLLFGEEQLKRILMIPLVSSEPHDALI
;
A
#
# COMPACT_ATOMS: atom_id res chain seq x y z
N MET A 1 -9.24 -17.90 -27.91
CA MET A 1 -8.00 -17.09 -27.77
C MET A 1 -8.27 -15.60 -27.51
N ALA A 2 -9.18 -14.93 -28.23
CA ALA A 2 -9.47 -13.49 -28.03
C ALA A 2 -10.12 -13.10 -26.68
N LEU A 3 -10.96 -13.98 -26.09
CA LEU A 3 -11.63 -13.70 -24.81
C LEU A 3 -10.64 -13.67 -23.63
N LEU A 4 -9.70 -14.61 -23.61
CA LEU A 4 -8.65 -14.66 -22.59
C LEU A 4 -7.75 -13.43 -22.68
N ALA A 5 -7.31 -13.03 -23.87
CA ALA A 5 -6.50 -11.83 -24.05
C ALA A 5 -7.17 -10.55 -23.48
N LYS A 6 -8.50 -10.44 -23.60
CA LYS A 6 -9.27 -9.34 -22.99
C LYS A 6 -9.30 -9.41 -21.46
N ILE A 7 -9.50 -10.59 -20.87
CA ILE A 7 -9.51 -10.78 -19.40
C ILE A 7 -8.12 -10.48 -18.82
N TRP A 8 -7.06 -11.00 -19.46
CA TRP A 8 -5.67 -10.76 -19.05
C TRP A 8 -5.29 -9.28 -19.22
N GLY A 9 -5.71 -8.63 -20.30
CA GLY A 9 -5.51 -7.20 -20.51
C GLY A 9 -6.22 -6.33 -19.47
N ALA A 10 -7.49 -6.63 -19.17
CA ALA A 10 -8.25 -5.93 -18.14
C ALA A 10 -7.66 -6.15 -16.74
N ARG A 11 -7.23 -7.38 -16.41
CA ARG A 11 -6.54 -7.71 -15.16
C ARG A 11 -5.26 -6.89 -15.01
N ARG A 12 -4.46 -6.82 -16.07
CA ARG A 12 -3.20 -6.08 -16.06
C ARG A 12 -3.42 -4.57 -15.89
N LEU A 13 -4.44 -4.00 -16.55
CA LEU A 13 -4.83 -2.59 -16.36
C LEU A 13 -5.31 -2.32 -14.93
N LEU A 14 -6.06 -3.23 -14.32
CA LEU A 14 -6.45 -3.12 -12.91
C LEU A 14 -5.22 -3.21 -11.99
N GLU A 15 -4.29 -4.12 -12.25
CA GLU A 15 -3.05 -4.27 -11.47
C GLU A 15 -2.06 -3.11 -11.62
N GLU A 16 -2.09 -2.40 -12.75
CA GLU A 16 -1.21 -1.26 -13.04
C GLU A 16 -1.83 0.09 -12.66
N GLY A 17 -3.16 0.19 -12.63
CA GLY A 17 -3.89 1.45 -12.46
C GLY A 17 -4.66 1.62 -11.15
N VAL A 18 -4.92 0.54 -10.41
CA VAL A 18 -5.71 0.62 -9.15
C VAL A 18 -4.76 0.78 -7.96
N GLY A 19 -4.93 1.88 -7.24
CA GLY A 19 -4.21 2.17 -6.00
C GLY A 19 -5.08 1.99 -4.77
N TRP A 20 -4.48 2.24 -3.60
CA TRP A 20 -5.23 2.35 -2.35
C TRP A 20 -5.18 3.77 -1.79
N ARG A 21 -6.34 4.25 -1.36
CA ARG A 21 -6.45 5.30 -0.36
C ARG A 21 -6.49 4.66 1.02
N ILE A 22 -5.49 5.00 1.84
CA ILE A 22 -5.35 4.46 3.20
C ILE A 22 -6.33 5.17 4.13
N GLY A 23 -7.25 4.42 4.72
CA GLY A 23 -8.10 4.83 5.82
C GLY A 23 -7.56 4.25 7.12
N ASP A 24 -8.16 3.14 7.57
CA ASP A 24 -7.77 2.48 8.82
C ASP A 24 -6.65 1.43 8.66
N GLY A 25 -6.25 1.16 7.41
CA GLY A 25 -5.14 0.30 7.02
C GLY A 25 -5.36 -1.19 7.26
N THR A 26 -6.56 -1.61 7.67
CA THR A 26 -6.85 -3.02 8.02
C THR A 26 -7.12 -3.88 6.79
N ALA A 27 -7.59 -3.28 5.69
CA ALA A 27 -7.83 -3.99 4.44
C ALA A 27 -6.55 -4.09 3.59
N VAL A 28 -5.66 -3.10 3.66
CA VAL A 28 -4.48 -3.00 2.79
C VAL A 28 -3.32 -3.89 3.27
N ASN A 29 -2.88 -4.81 2.41
CA ASN A 29 -1.70 -5.62 2.62
C ASN A 29 -0.41 -4.84 2.26
N ILE A 30 0.55 -4.78 3.18
CA ILE A 30 1.80 -4.02 2.98
C ILE A 30 2.57 -4.49 1.73
N TRP A 31 2.59 -5.80 1.49
CA TRP A 31 3.52 -6.44 0.55
C TRP A 31 2.91 -6.64 -0.84
N ASN A 32 1.61 -6.96 -0.88
CA ASN A 32 0.91 -7.41 -2.08
C ASN A 32 0.08 -6.31 -2.75
N ASP A 33 -0.28 -5.25 -2.02
CA ASP A 33 -1.13 -4.20 -2.55
C ASP A 33 -0.31 -2.98 -3.03
N ALA A 34 -0.87 -2.28 -4.03
CA ALA A 34 -0.27 -1.08 -4.59
C ALA A 34 -0.71 0.16 -3.79
N TRP A 35 -0.14 0.35 -2.60
CA TRP A 35 -0.59 1.37 -1.65
C TRP A 35 0.37 2.56 -1.47
N LEU A 36 1.58 2.49 -2.06
CA LEU A 36 2.51 3.60 -2.04
C LEU A 36 2.21 4.61 -3.16
N PRO A 37 2.28 5.91 -2.89
CA PRO A 37 2.10 6.94 -3.92
C PRO A 37 3.23 6.85 -4.96
N ARG A 38 2.88 6.43 -6.17
CA ARG A 38 3.81 6.36 -7.30
C ARG A 38 3.10 6.66 -8.63
N PRO A 39 3.25 7.88 -9.18
CA PRO A 39 2.66 8.22 -10.47
C PRO A 39 3.22 7.33 -11.59
N GLY A 40 2.33 6.72 -12.38
CA GLY A 40 2.68 5.98 -13.61
C GLY A 40 3.45 4.67 -13.40
N ARG A 41 3.49 4.11 -12.18
CA ARG A 41 4.00 2.75 -11.92
C ARG A 41 3.20 2.07 -10.81
N ASN A 42 3.35 0.76 -10.71
CA ASN A 42 2.81 -0.04 -9.61
C ASN A 42 3.30 0.50 -8.25
N GLY A 43 2.36 0.88 -7.37
CA GLY A 43 2.60 1.39 -6.02
C GLY A 43 2.95 0.32 -4.98
N ARG A 44 3.35 -0.88 -5.41
CA ARG A 44 3.79 -1.96 -4.52
C ARG A 44 5.16 -1.71 -3.92
N VAL A 45 5.38 -2.30 -2.75
CA VAL A 45 6.70 -2.35 -2.12
C VAL A 45 7.67 -3.11 -3.03
N HIS A 46 8.85 -2.55 -3.27
CA HIS A 46 9.88 -3.16 -4.11
C HIS A 46 11.00 -3.78 -3.26
N TYR A 47 11.66 -4.81 -3.80
CA TYR A 47 12.80 -5.51 -3.16
C TYR A 47 12.49 -5.96 -1.73
N GLN A 48 11.56 -6.90 -1.60
CA GLN A 48 10.94 -7.24 -0.32
C GLN A 48 11.68 -8.38 0.39
N ILE A 49 12.12 -8.14 1.63
CA ILE A 49 12.27 -9.21 2.62
C ILE A 49 11.00 -9.17 3.46
N ILE A 50 10.06 -10.06 3.18
CA ILE A 50 8.75 -10.07 3.84
C ILE A 50 8.91 -10.43 5.31
N ASN A 51 8.47 -9.55 6.19
CA ASN A 51 8.34 -9.84 7.60
C ASN A 51 6.87 -10.16 7.92
N ILE A 52 6.58 -11.45 8.16
CA ILE A 52 5.22 -11.93 8.41
C ILE A 52 4.56 -11.33 9.67
N ARG A 53 5.32 -10.69 10.57
CA ARG A 53 4.77 -9.96 11.72
C ARG A 53 4.03 -8.69 11.32
N TYR A 54 4.30 -8.17 10.12
CA TYR A 54 3.66 -6.98 9.58
C TYR A 54 2.99 -7.38 8.28
N SER A 55 1.68 -7.45 8.27
CA SER A 55 0.90 -7.91 7.11
C SER A 55 0.03 -6.80 6.54
N LYS A 56 -0.50 -5.94 7.40
CA LYS A 56 -1.44 -4.86 7.08
C LYS A 56 -0.84 -3.50 7.37
N VAL A 57 -1.27 -2.48 6.64
CA VAL A 57 -0.83 -1.10 6.90
C VAL A 57 -1.13 -0.68 8.34
N SER A 58 -2.23 -1.18 8.91
CA SER A 58 -2.58 -1.02 10.33
C SER A 58 -1.47 -1.48 11.30
N ASP A 59 -0.63 -2.45 10.91
CA ASP A 59 0.44 -2.98 11.74
C ASP A 59 1.59 -1.98 11.91
N VAL A 60 1.75 -1.04 10.98
CA VAL A 60 2.79 0.00 10.97
C VAL A 60 2.24 1.41 11.25
N THR A 61 0.97 1.55 11.58
CA THR A 61 0.33 2.80 12.01
C THR A 61 -0.16 2.73 13.46
N LYS A 62 -0.28 3.88 14.12
CA LYS A 62 -0.92 4.06 15.43
C LYS A 62 -2.23 4.82 15.22
N ARG A 63 -3.36 4.18 15.52
CA ARG A 63 -4.69 4.74 15.28
C ARG A 63 -4.99 5.91 16.23
N GLU A 64 -4.55 5.81 17.49
CA GLU A 64 -4.84 6.78 18.54
C GLU A 64 -4.15 8.12 18.28
N SER A 65 -2.91 8.08 17.79
CA SER A 65 -2.10 9.26 17.51
C SER A 65 -2.12 9.68 16.04
N VAL A 66 -2.75 8.90 15.15
CA VAL A 66 -2.78 9.15 13.71
C VAL A 66 -1.35 9.32 13.16
N THR A 67 -0.44 8.43 13.56
CA THR A 67 0.98 8.47 13.18
C THR A 67 1.51 7.13 12.71
N TRP A 68 2.59 7.18 11.95
CA TRP A 68 3.36 5.98 11.59
C TRP A 68 4.21 5.50 12.78
N LYS A 69 4.34 4.18 12.93
CA LYS A 69 5.32 3.55 13.83
C LYS A 69 6.70 3.67 13.20
N GLN A 70 7.40 4.77 13.47
CA GLN A 70 8.69 5.10 12.85
C GLN A 70 9.69 3.94 12.90
N ASP A 71 9.86 3.30 14.05
CA ASP A 71 10.79 2.17 14.18
C ASP A 71 10.44 1.01 13.25
N ALA A 72 9.15 0.70 13.08
CA ALA A 72 8.70 -0.38 12.21
C ALA A 72 8.91 -0.02 10.74
N ILE A 73 8.53 1.19 10.30
CA ILE A 73 8.71 1.59 8.90
C ILE A 73 10.19 1.74 8.52
N CYS A 74 11.05 2.20 9.44
CA CYS A 74 12.50 2.27 9.22
C CYS A 74 13.15 0.87 9.14
N LEU A 75 12.62 -0.10 9.88
CA LEU A 75 13.07 -1.49 9.83
C LEU A 75 12.67 -2.20 8.52
N LEU A 76 11.47 -1.90 8.00
CA LEU A 76 10.84 -2.67 6.92
C LEU A 76 11.12 -2.11 5.53
N PHE A 77 11.34 -0.80 5.38
CA PHE A 77 11.38 -0.14 4.08
C PHE A 77 12.71 0.58 3.84
N GLY A 78 13.21 0.50 2.60
CA GLY A 78 14.34 1.31 2.16
C GLY A 78 13.99 2.80 2.05
N GLU A 79 15.00 3.66 2.06
CA GLU A 79 14.87 5.12 2.15
C GLU A 79 13.87 5.74 1.15
N GLU A 80 13.94 5.34 -0.12
CA GLU A 80 13.04 5.81 -1.18
C GLU A 80 11.57 5.46 -0.93
N GLN A 81 11.30 4.29 -0.34
CA GLN A 81 9.95 3.84 -0.02
C GLN A 81 9.46 4.52 1.27
N LEU A 82 10.36 4.68 2.24
CA LEU A 82 10.09 5.40 3.49
C LEU A 82 9.63 6.84 3.22
N LYS A 83 10.33 7.56 2.34
CA LYS A 83 9.94 8.92 1.92
C LYS A 83 8.50 8.96 1.39
N ARG A 84 8.08 7.95 0.61
CA ARG A 84 6.72 7.86 0.06
C ARG A 84 5.68 7.54 1.11
N ILE A 85 5.98 6.64 2.04
CA ILE A 85 5.09 6.30 3.16
C ILE A 85 4.81 7.55 3.99
N LEU A 86 5.85 8.32 4.30
CA LEU A 86 5.72 9.56 5.08
C LEU A 86 4.93 10.67 4.36
N MET A 87 4.78 10.59 3.04
CA MET A 87 3.92 11.51 2.27
C MET A 87 2.44 11.12 2.31
N ILE A 88 2.09 9.90 2.75
CA ILE A 88 0.70 9.48 2.88
C ILE A 88 0.11 10.19 4.11
N PRO A 89 -0.91 11.04 3.95
CA PRO A 89 -1.59 11.64 5.07
C PRO A 89 -2.36 10.55 5.82
N LEU A 90 -2.14 10.45 7.12
CA LEU A 90 -2.99 9.66 8.01
C LEU A 90 -4.12 10.56 8.49
N VAL A 91 -5.37 10.09 8.37
CA VAL A 91 -6.57 10.87 8.72
C VAL A 91 -7.42 10.04 9.67
N SER A 92 -7.86 10.61 10.79
CA SER A 92 -8.73 9.88 11.74
C SER A 92 -10.17 9.75 11.25
N SER A 93 -10.59 10.56 10.28
CA SER A 93 -11.98 10.66 9.82
C SER A 93 -12.35 9.67 8.71
N GLU A 94 -11.40 8.92 8.16
CA GLU A 94 -11.67 7.92 7.12
C GLU A 94 -11.57 6.51 7.72
N PRO A 95 -12.70 5.92 8.16
CA PRO A 95 -12.66 4.64 8.86
C PRO A 95 -12.38 3.44 7.95
N HIS A 96 -12.42 3.60 6.62
CA HIS A 96 -12.29 2.49 5.69
C HIS A 96 -11.34 2.80 4.54
N ASP A 97 -10.49 1.83 4.26
CA ASP A 97 -9.64 1.81 3.07
C ASP A 97 -10.50 1.76 1.79
N ALA A 98 -10.04 2.42 0.72
CA ALA A 98 -10.74 2.43 -0.57
C ALA A 98 -9.78 2.20 -1.74
N LEU A 99 -10.23 1.46 -2.74
CA LEU A 99 -9.54 1.35 -4.03
C LEU A 99 -9.75 2.65 -4.82
N ILE A 100 -8.69 3.15 -5.45
CA ILE A 100 -8.70 4.35 -6.29
C ILE A 100 -8.25 4.07 -7.72
#